data_AF-A0A1H8Q131-F1
#
_entry.id   AF-A0A1H8Q131-F1
#
_cell.length_a   1.000
_cell.length_b   1.000
_cell.length_c   1.000
_cell.angle_alpha   90.00
_cell.angle_beta   90.00
_cell.angle_gamma   90.00
#
_symmetry.space_group_name_H-M   'P 1'
#
loop_
_entity.id
_entity.type
_entity.pdbx_description
1 polymer ?
#
loop_
_entity_poly.entity_id
_entity_poly.type
_entity_poly.pdbx_seq_one_letter_code
_entity_poly.pdbx_strand_id
1 'polypeptide(L)' 'MDYTQVLAFAENKSGSEYAHVVDEIRLKIETGSTGGEIRSLVGGYLKSLKDQNHPASLALKPEIDIYLSQFIFR' A
#
# COMPACT_ATOMS: atom_id res chain seq x y z
N MET A 1 13.57 3.47 -6.53
CA MET A 1 13.03 2.45 -5.59
C MET A 1 11.84 1.84 -6.29
N ASP A 2 11.82 0.51 -6.46
CA ASP A 2 10.79 -0.13 -7.26
C ASP A 2 9.58 -0.47 -6.40
N TYR A 3 8.47 0.24 -6.61
CA TYR A 3 7.22 0.05 -5.88
C TYR A 3 6.20 -0.78 -6.66
N THR A 4 6.59 -1.32 -7.82
CA THR A 4 5.74 -2.21 -8.61
C THR A 4 5.33 -3.46 -7.83
N GLN A 5 6.13 -3.92 -6.86
CA GLN A 5 5.72 -5.04 -5.98
C GLN A 5 4.55 -4.68 -5.07
N VAL A 6 4.45 -3.43 -4.57
CA VAL A 6 3.29 -2.97 -3.78
C VAL A 6 2.02 -3.03 -4.63
N LEU A 7 2.11 -2.58 -5.88
CA LEU A 7 1.01 -2.64 -6.85
C LEU A 7 0.66 -4.08 -7.20
N ALA A 8 1.65 -4.94 -7.43
CA ALA A 8 1.42 -6.36 -7.72
C ALA A 8 0.72 -7.09 -6.58
N PHE A 9 1.06 -6.81 -5.31
CA PHE A 9 0.33 -7.36 -4.15
C PHE A 9 -1.10 -6.82 -4.10
N ALA A 10 -1.27 -5.52 -4.31
CA ALA A 10 -2.57 -4.88 -4.31
C ALA A 10 -3.49 -5.43 -5.41
N GLU A 11 -3.00 -5.56 -6.63
CA GLU A 11 -3.72 -6.08 -7.80
C GLU A 11 -4.04 -7.57 -7.67
N ASN A 12 -3.10 -8.41 -7.22
CA ASN A 12 -3.31 -9.86 -7.08
C ASN A 12 -4.33 -10.22 -5.98
N LYS A 13 -4.34 -9.49 -4.86
CA LYS A 13 -5.23 -9.80 -3.73
C LYS A 13 -6.59 -9.13 -3.81
N SER A 14 -6.67 -7.99 -4.49
CA SER A 14 -7.91 -7.20 -4.52
C SER A 14 -8.84 -7.55 -5.66
N GLY A 15 -8.31 -8.10 -6.76
CA GLY A 15 -9.08 -8.27 -7.99
C GLY A 15 -9.82 -6.97 -8.39
N SER A 16 -11.03 -7.09 -8.93
CA SER A 16 -11.89 -5.94 -9.22
C SER A 16 -12.59 -5.34 -8.00
N GLU A 17 -12.63 -6.05 -6.87
CA GLU A 17 -13.43 -5.70 -5.69
C GLU A 17 -12.87 -4.47 -4.96
N TYR A 18 -11.54 -4.29 -4.96
CA TYR A 18 -10.89 -3.12 -4.37
C TYR A 18 -10.02 -2.34 -5.35
N ALA A 19 -10.43 -2.27 -6.63
CA ALA A 19 -9.72 -1.49 -7.65
C ALA A 19 -9.44 -0.04 -7.21
N HIS A 20 -10.42 0.60 -6.57
CA HIS A 20 -10.27 1.96 -6.01
C HIS A 20 -9.18 2.06 -4.92
N VAL A 21 -8.95 0.99 -4.15
CA VAL A 21 -7.88 0.94 -3.14
C VAL A 21 -6.51 0.81 -3.83
N VAL A 22 -6.44 0.01 -4.89
CA VAL A 22 -5.23 -0.15 -5.71
C VAL A 22 -4.85 1.18 -6.37
N ASP A 23 -5.81 1.88 -6.96
CA ASP A 23 -5.59 3.18 -7.60
C ASP A 23 -5.14 4.24 -6.59
N GLU A 24 -5.72 4.26 -5.39
CA GLU A 24 -5.32 5.19 -4.35
C GLU A 24 -3.89 4.89 -3.85
N ILE A 25 -3.53 3.60 -3.71
CA ILE A 25 -2.15 3.18 -3.38
C ILE A 25 -1.19 3.63 -4.49
N ARG A 26 -1.55 3.44 -5.77
CA ARG A 26 -0.77 3.92 -6.92
C ARG A 26 -0.54 5.41 -6.84
N LEU A 27 -1.60 6.18 -6.61
CA LEU A 27 -1.52 7.63 -6.46
C LEU A 27 -0.59 8.03 -5.30
N LYS A 28 -0.65 7.35 -4.15
CA LYS A 28 0.26 7.61 -3.01
C LYS A 28 1.71 7.29 -3.32
N ILE A 29 1.99 6.30 -4.15
CA ILE A 29 3.34 5.96 -4.61
C ILE A 29 3.83 7.04 -5.58
N GLU A 30 3.02 7.43 -6.57
CA GLU A 30 3.38 8.42 -7.59
C GLU A 30 3.56 9.83 -7.00
N THR A 31 2.82 10.17 -5.94
CA THR A 31 2.93 11.48 -5.27
C THR A 31 4.09 11.57 -4.31
N GLY A 32 4.64 10.44 -3.83
CA GLY A 32 5.77 10.45 -2.92
C GLY A 32 7.10 10.60 -3.64
N SER A 33 7.96 11.47 -3.12
CA SER A 33 9.28 11.76 -3.71
C SER A 33 10.40 10.89 -3.13
N THR A 34 10.17 10.26 -1.96
CA THR A 34 11.18 9.45 -1.25
C THR A 34 10.62 8.15 -0.67
N GLY A 35 11.55 7.24 -0.35
CA GLY A 35 11.30 6.00 0.39
C GLY A 35 10.35 6.15 1.58
N GLY A 36 10.70 7.09 2.46
CA GLY A 36 9.97 7.35 3.70
C GLY A 36 8.64 8.08 3.51
N GLU A 37 8.55 8.93 2.48
CA GLU A 37 7.31 9.63 2.15
C GLU A 37 6.26 8.66 1.61
N ILE A 38 6.63 7.81 0.65
CA ILE A 38 5.75 6.78 0.10
C ILE A 38 5.28 5.82 1.20
N ARG A 39 6.17 5.43 2.12
CA ARG A 39 5.79 4.63 3.30
C ARG A 39 4.76 5.34 4.17
N SER A 40 4.93 6.63 4.44
CA SER A 40 4.02 7.38 5.28
C SER A 40 2.64 7.54 4.61
N LEU A 41 2.63 7.80 3.30
CA LEU A 41 1.39 7.95 2.52
C LEU A 41 0.63 6.61 2.40
N VAL A 42 1.30 5.56 1.92
CA VAL A 42 0.68 4.23 1.73
C VAL A 42 0.32 3.60 3.08
N GLY A 43 1.24 3.64 4.04
CA GLY A 43 1.00 3.11 5.38
C GLY A 43 -0.09 3.88 6.14
N GLY A 44 -0.15 5.20 5.96
CA GLY A 44 -1.22 6.05 6.50
C GLY A 44 -2.58 5.69 5.91
N TYR A 45 -2.65 5.54 4.59
CA TYR A 45 -3.87 5.14 3.89
C TYR A 45 -4.37 3.75 4.34
N LEU A 46 -3.49 2.75 4.39
CA LEU A 46 -3.84 1.41 4.88
C LEU A 46 -4.28 1.40 6.35
N LYS A 47 -3.70 2.27 7.17
CA LYS A 47 -4.15 2.48 8.56
C LYS A 47 -5.55 3.09 8.59
N SER A 48 -5.83 4.11 7.78
CA SER A 48 -7.16 4.71 7.68
C SER A 48 -8.22 3.69 7.23
N LEU A 49 -7.89 2.81 6.29
CA LEU A 49 -8.78 1.71 5.89
C LEU A 49 -9.06 0.76 7.05
N LYS A 50 -8.03 0.42 7.85
CA LYS A 50 -8.19 -0.41 9.05
C LYS A 50 -9.09 0.28 10.08
N ASP A 51 -8.87 1.56 10.34
CA ASP A 51 -9.63 2.34 11.32
C ASP A 51 -11.11 2.48 10.90
N GLN A 52 -11.40 2.38 9.59
CA GLN A 52 -12.74 2.33 9.01
C GLN A 52 -13.35 0.91 8.95
N ASN A 53 -12.67 -0.13 9.46
CA ASN A 53 -13.05 -1.54 9.28
C ASN A 53 -13.24 -1.95 7.81
N HIS A 54 -12.50 -1.34 6.89
CA HIS A 54 -12.59 -1.66 5.48
C HIS A 54 -11.92 -3.02 5.19
N PRO A 55 -12.60 -3.97 4.53
CA PRO A 55 -12.09 -5.34 4.33
C PRO A 55 -10.78 -5.39 3.54
N ALA A 56 -10.56 -4.45 2.61
CA ALA A 56 -9.28 -4.33 1.90
C ALA A 56 -8.06 -4.15 2.83
N SER A 57 -8.24 -3.56 4.01
CA SER A 57 -7.13 -3.42 4.96
C SER A 57 -6.64 -4.79 5.45
N LEU A 58 -7.54 -5.75 5.69
CA LEU A 58 -7.15 -7.09 6.14
C LEU A 58 -6.41 -7.86 5.04
N ALA A 59 -6.83 -7.66 3.80
CA ALA A 59 -6.23 -8.33 2.65
C ALA A 59 -4.83 -7.78 2.33
N LEU A 60 -4.64 -6.45 2.39
CA LEU A 60 -3.47 -5.77 1.83
C LEU A 60 -2.43 -5.34 2.87
N LYS A 61 -2.87 -4.93 4.06
CA LYS A 61 -1.99 -4.31 5.05
C LYS A 61 -0.81 -5.18 5.48
N PRO A 62 -0.97 -6.49 5.75
CA PRO A 62 0.16 -7.31 6.22
C PRO A 62 1.29 -7.40 5.21
N GLU A 63 0.98 -7.64 3.93
CA GLU A 63 1.99 -7.82 2.87
C GLU A 63 2.67 -6.51 2.50
N ILE A 64 1.89 -5.44 2.38
CA ILE A 64 2.43 -4.12 2.06
C ILE A 64 3.29 -3.59 3.22
N ASP A 65 2.88 -3.80 4.48
CA ASP A 65 3.72 -3.43 5.64
C ASP A 65 5.03 -4.21 5.65
N ILE A 66 5.00 -5.53 5.39
CA ILE A 66 6.22 -6.35 5.30
C ILE A 66 7.15 -5.80 4.24
N TYR A 67 6.65 -5.55 3.03
CA TYR A 67 7.45 -5.00 1.94
C TYR A 67 8.06 -3.65 2.32
N LEU A 68 7.23 -2.70 2.79
CA LEU A 68 7.70 -1.38 3.19
C LEU A 68 8.69 -1.43 4.37
N SER A 69 8.60 -2.43 5.24
CA SER A 69 9.53 -2.62 6.37
C SER A 69 10.91 -3.13 5.95
N GLN A 70 11.02 -3.88 4.84
CA GLN A 70 12.29 -4.42 4.33
C GLN A 70 13.26 -3.33 3.85
N PHE A 71 12.77 -2.12 3.61
CA PHE A 71 13.58 -0.98 3.15
C PHE A 71 14.15 -0.12 4.28
N ILE A 72 13.99 -0.54 5.54
CA ILE A 72 14.56 0.16 6.71
C ILE A 72 16.07 -0.13 6.87
N PHE A 73 16.61 -1.15 6.17
CA PHE A 73 17.98 -1.64 6.35
C PHE A 73 18.85 -1.66 5.07
N ARG A 74 18.59 -0.77 4.11
CA ARG A 74 19.52 -0.54 2.99
C ARG A 74 19.91 0.91 2.85
#